data_AF-A0A202DQP0-F1
#
_entry.id   AF-A0A202DQP0-F1
#
_cell.length_a   1.000
_cell.length_b   1.000
_cell.length_c   1.000
_cell.angle_alpha   90.00
_cell.angle_beta   90.00
_cell.angle_gamma   90.00
#
_symmetry.space_group_name_H-M   'P 1'
#
loop_
_entity.id
_entity.type
_entity.pdbx_description
1 polymer ?
#
loop_
_entity_poly.entity_id
_entity_poly.type
_entity_poly.pdbx_seq_one_letter_code
_entity_poly.pdbx_strand_id
1 'polypeptide(L)'
;MLKVASNTCKDQARRLQIKTIGQQMKMLAVEGAGMAPWSAEVLVNMINEVYFTGPDLRDAVEGQLKHRCVSIDDGAGKPLDKCQLITVLLTLFDKEDEEDLGTTDRSLEIRRRRMLRITEEAREQGGLLSQEDLKQILMCDVRTIRRDIAELRTRGIVVATRGQQKDIGPGVTHRSQAIKWWLEGKEPVEVARQIKHSLAAVEGYLEKFKRVSYLCSGF
;
A
#
# COMPACT_ATOMS: atom_id res chain seq x y z
N MET A 1 8.76 -8.51 51.18
CA MET A 1 8.88 -7.14 50.63
C MET A 1 8.76 -7.20 49.11
N LEU A 2 7.59 -6.89 48.56
CA LEU A 2 7.41 -6.73 47.11
C LEU A 2 8.15 -5.46 46.69
N LYS A 3 9.19 -5.60 45.85
CA LYS A 3 9.85 -4.45 45.21
C LYS A 3 8.82 -3.74 44.35
N VAL A 4 8.33 -2.59 44.82
CA VAL A 4 7.49 -1.69 44.02
C VAL A 4 8.32 -1.27 42.81
N ALA A 5 7.92 -1.74 41.62
CA ALA A 5 8.58 -1.37 40.39
C ALA A 5 8.48 0.15 40.22
N SER A 6 9.62 0.83 40.08
CA SER A 6 9.64 2.26 39.84
C SER A 6 8.87 2.57 38.55
N ASN A 7 7.94 3.51 38.65
CA ASN A 7 6.98 3.86 37.60
C ASN A 7 7.36 5.19 36.94
N THR A 8 8.66 5.44 36.80
CA THR A 8 9.15 6.69 36.20
C THR A 8 8.99 6.66 34.68
N CYS A 9 8.91 7.84 34.03
CA CYS A 9 8.81 7.94 32.56
C CYS A 9 9.96 7.19 31.84
N LYS A 10 11.16 7.17 32.43
CA LYS A 10 12.30 6.39 31.92
C LYS A 10 12.07 4.87 31.98
N ASP A 11 11.42 4.38 33.04
CA ASP A 11 11.08 2.95 33.19
C ASP A 11 9.97 2.51 32.22
N GLN A 12 9.01 3.40 31.95
CA GLN A 12 7.95 3.15 30.96
C GLN A 12 8.53 3.12 29.53
N ALA A 13 9.41 4.07 29.19
CA ALA A 13 10.11 4.09 27.90
C ALA A 13 10.98 2.85 27.69
N ARG A 14 11.72 2.41 28.73
CA ARG A 14 12.53 1.18 28.70
C ARG A 14 11.68 -0.07 28.45
N ARG A 15 10.49 -0.16 29.04
CA ARG A 15 9.55 -1.29 28.82
C ARG A 15 9.01 -1.33 27.40
N LEU A 16 8.86 -0.18 26.74
CA LEU A 16 8.43 -0.10 25.35
C LEU A 16 9.58 -0.48 24.39
N GLN A 17 10.83 -0.09 24.70
CA GLN A 17 12.00 -0.45 23.91
C GLN A 17 12.28 -1.97 23.86
N ILE A 18 11.96 -2.69 24.95
CA ILE A 18 12.08 -4.16 25.01
C ILE A 18 11.05 -4.84 24.08
N LYS A 19 9.91 -4.19 23.84
CA LYS A 19 8.79 -4.71 23.03
C LYS A 19 8.93 -4.34 21.56
N THR A 20 10.15 -4.25 21.06
CA THR A 20 10.42 -3.97 19.65
C THR A 20 10.78 -5.25 18.93
N ILE A 21 10.39 -5.34 17.65
CA ILE A 21 10.74 -6.46 16.77
C ILE A 21 12.27 -6.60 16.69
N GLY A 22 13.02 -5.49 16.66
CA GLY A 22 14.48 -5.52 16.70
C GLY A 22 15.04 -6.18 17.97
N GLN A 23 14.48 -5.88 19.15
CA GLN A 23 14.90 -6.53 20.39
C GLN A 23 14.53 -8.02 20.42
N GLN A 24 13.36 -8.38 19.90
CA GLN A 24 12.96 -9.79 19.74
C GLN A 24 13.90 -10.55 18.80
N MET A 25 14.29 -9.95 17.68
CA MET A 25 15.26 -10.52 16.73
C MET A 25 16.64 -10.71 17.36
N LYS A 26 17.12 -9.74 18.15
CA LYS A 26 18.40 -9.88 18.89
C LYS A 26 18.34 -11.07 19.85
N MET A 27 17.27 -11.21 20.64
CA MET A 27 17.11 -12.33 21.58
C MET A 27 17.08 -13.68 20.85
N LEU A 28 16.29 -13.80 19.79
CA LEU A 28 16.21 -15.03 18.99
C LEU A 28 17.55 -15.40 18.33
N ALA A 29 18.32 -14.42 17.87
CA ALA A 29 19.64 -14.64 17.30
C ALA A 29 20.66 -15.13 18.35
N VAL A 30 20.61 -14.58 19.56
CA VAL A 30 21.48 -15.00 20.67
C VAL A 30 21.09 -16.38 21.19
N GLU A 31 19.80 -16.60 21.48
CA GLU A 31 19.31 -17.83 22.11
C GLU A 31 19.12 -18.99 21.11
N GLY A 32 18.67 -18.69 19.90
CA GLY A 32 18.34 -19.71 18.88
C GLY A 32 19.51 -20.06 17.96
N ALA A 33 20.42 -19.11 17.69
CA ALA A 33 21.57 -19.31 16.81
C ALA A 33 22.93 -19.19 17.51
N GLY A 34 22.95 -18.97 18.83
CA GLY A 34 24.17 -18.90 19.64
C GLY A 34 25.05 -17.68 19.36
N MET A 35 24.48 -16.62 18.78
CA MET A 35 25.27 -15.44 18.43
C MET A 35 25.72 -14.66 19.67
N ALA A 36 26.92 -14.06 19.59
CA ALA A 36 27.35 -13.09 20.59
C ALA A 36 26.42 -11.85 20.54
N PRO A 37 26.11 -11.20 21.68
CA PRO A 37 25.17 -10.08 21.72
C PRO A 37 25.50 -8.92 20.76
N TRP A 38 26.79 -8.59 20.62
CA TRP A 38 27.23 -7.55 19.69
C TRP A 38 27.03 -7.96 18.23
N SER A 39 27.26 -9.24 17.88
CA SER A 39 27.05 -9.76 16.52
C SER A 39 25.57 -9.80 16.17
N ALA A 40 24.70 -10.15 17.13
CA ALA A 40 23.26 -10.09 16.97
C ALA A 40 22.77 -8.64 16.76
N GLU A 41 23.39 -7.67 17.45
CA GLU A 41 23.12 -6.26 17.25
C GLU A 41 23.52 -5.76 15.86
N VAL A 42 24.72 -6.10 15.40
CA VAL A 42 25.17 -5.76 14.04
C VAL A 42 24.29 -6.43 12.98
N LEU A 43 23.90 -7.70 13.18
CA LEU A 43 22.98 -8.41 12.28
C LEU A 43 21.62 -7.72 12.20
N VAL A 44 21.03 -7.36 13.34
CA VAL A 44 19.74 -6.65 13.36
C VAL A 44 19.87 -5.28 12.71
N ASN A 45 20.98 -4.57 12.89
CA ASN A 45 21.22 -3.30 12.20
C ASN A 45 21.34 -3.48 10.69
N MET A 46 22.06 -4.51 10.20
CA MET A 46 22.13 -4.84 8.77
C MET A 46 20.76 -5.24 8.20
N ILE A 47 19.98 -6.02 8.93
CA ILE A 47 18.59 -6.35 8.56
C ILE A 47 17.78 -5.06 8.47
N ASN A 48 17.94 -4.14 9.43
CA ASN A 48 17.24 -2.86 9.38
C ASN A 48 17.71 -1.97 8.24
N GLU A 49 18.97 -2.04 7.85
CA GLU A 49 19.51 -1.35 6.67
C GLU A 49 18.95 -1.93 5.37
N VAL A 50 18.91 -3.24 5.24
CA VAL A 50 18.43 -3.90 4.02
C VAL A 50 16.90 -3.88 3.89
N TYR A 51 16.16 -4.01 5.00
CA TYR A 51 14.71 -4.13 4.99
C TYR A 51 13.96 -2.87 5.46
N PHE A 52 14.60 -1.95 6.19
CA PHE A 52 13.95 -0.78 6.78
C PHE A 52 14.66 0.56 6.48
N THR A 53 15.62 0.60 5.55
CA THR A 53 16.35 1.83 5.15
C THR A 53 16.07 2.20 3.70
N GLY A 54 14.78 2.23 3.33
CA GLY A 54 14.29 3.13 2.29
C GLY A 54 13.71 4.39 2.95
N PRO A 55 13.91 5.60 2.40
CA PRO A 55 13.31 6.83 2.93
C PRO A 55 11.79 6.75 3.10
N ASP A 56 11.11 5.98 2.25
CA ASP A 56 9.64 5.80 2.23
C ASP A 56 9.12 4.70 3.18
N LEU A 57 10.00 4.01 3.92
CA LEU A 57 9.63 2.84 4.73
C LEU A 57 9.87 3.03 6.22
N ARG A 58 10.29 4.20 6.72
CA ARG A 58 10.66 4.29 8.15
C ARG A 58 9.48 4.38 9.11
N ASP A 59 8.41 5.08 8.77
CA ASP A 59 7.23 5.14 9.64
C ASP A 59 5.95 5.00 8.79
N ALA A 60 5.42 3.78 8.68
CA ALA A 60 4.06 3.62 8.19
C ALA A 60 3.16 4.42 9.14
N VAL A 61 2.47 5.44 8.62
CA VAL A 61 1.55 6.22 9.45
C VAL A 61 0.29 5.39 9.74
N GLU A 62 -0.54 5.86 10.66
CA GLU A 62 -1.79 5.19 10.99
C GLU A 62 -2.62 4.91 9.72
N GLY A 63 -3.07 3.66 9.58
CA GLY A 63 -3.83 3.21 8.41
C GLY A 63 -3.00 2.64 7.27
N GLN A 64 -1.66 2.70 7.33
CA GLN A 64 -0.79 2.15 6.30
C GLN A 64 -0.22 0.76 6.65
N LEU A 65 0.04 -0.03 5.60
CA LEU A 65 0.57 -1.38 5.65
C LEU A 65 1.80 -1.50 4.74
N LYS A 66 2.90 -2.01 5.27
CA LYS A 66 4.02 -2.46 4.44
C LYS A 66 3.71 -3.85 3.89
N HIS A 67 3.78 -4.01 2.58
CA HIS A 67 3.51 -5.29 1.92
C HIS A 67 4.63 -5.64 0.95
N ARG A 68 4.97 -6.93 0.85
CA ARG A 68 5.95 -7.41 -0.14
C ARG A 68 5.22 -7.92 -1.37
N CYS A 69 5.62 -7.46 -2.54
CA CYS A 69 5.02 -7.85 -3.81
C CYS A 69 6.09 -8.00 -4.89
N VAL A 70 5.68 -8.48 -6.07
CA VAL A 70 6.60 -8.72 -7.20
C VAL A 70 6.93 -7.40 -7.88
N SER A 71 8.19 -7.21 -8.26
CA SER A 71 8.63 -6.05 -9.06
C SER A 71 7.92 -6.00 -10.41
N ILE A 72 7.56 -4.80 -10.86
CA ILE A 72 7.01 -4.56 -12.21
C ILE A 72 7.99 -4.92 -13.32
N ASP A 73 9.30 -4.87 -13.04
CA ASP A 73 10.36 -5.21 -13.99
C ASP A 73 10.44 -6.71 -14.29
N ASP A 74 9.84 -7.53 -13.43
CA ASP A 74 9.66 -8.94 -13.70
C ASP A 74 8.43 -9.17 -14.59
N GLY A 75 8.71 -9.40 -15.87
CA GLY A 75 7.69 -9.75 -16.85
C GLY A 75 6.89 -11.02 -16.51
N ALA A 76 5.72 -11.14 -17.14
CA ALA A 76 4.84 -12.28 -16.98
C ALA A 76 5.50 -13.61 -17.40
N GLY A 77 5.40 -14.64 -16.55
CA GLY A 77 5.84 -16.00 -16.87
C GLY A 77 7.05 -16.50 -16.09
N LYS A 78 7.74 -15.63 -15.33
CA LYS A 78 8.74 -16.08 -14.34
C LYS A 78 8.05 -16.80 -13.17
N PRO A 79 8.55 -17.98 -12.74
CA PRO A 79 8.15 -18.61 -11.49
C PRO A 79 8.26 -17.62 -10.31
N LEU A 80 7.27 -17.64 -9.40
CA LEU A 80 7.17 -16.66 -8.30
C LEU A 80 8.40 -16.68 -7.37
N ASP A 81 8.99 -17.85 -7.17
CA ASP A 81 10.22 -18.09 -6.40
C ASP A 81 11.48 -17.48 -7.04
N LYS A 82 11.42 -17.11 -8.33
CA LYS A 82 12.50 -16.47 -9.08
C LYS A 82 12.23 -14.99 -9.37
N CYS A 83 11.10 -14.46 -8.93
CA CYS A 83 10.79 -13.05 -9.07
C CYS A 83 11.49 -12.22 -7.97
N GLN A 84 12.04 -11.09 -8.36
CA GLN A 84 12.44 -10.03 -7.47
C GLN A 84 11.21 -9.52 -6.72
N LEU A 85 11.31 -9.56 -5.40
CA LEU A 85 10.32 -9.01 -4.49
C LEU A 85 10.77 -7.63 -4.02
N ILE A 86 9.84 -6.69 -4.00
CA ILE A 86 10.04 -5.36 -3.43
C ILE A 86 9.05 -5.13 -2.29
N THR A 87 9.35 -4.16 -1.42
CA THR A 87 8.47 -3.75 -0.34
C THR A 87 7.80 -2.43 -0.73
N VAL A 88 6.48 -2.38 -0.65
CA VAL A 88 5.67 -1.19 -0.92
C VAL A 88 4.88 -0.78 0.33
N LEU A 89 4.57 0.50 0.44
CA LEU A 89 3.71 1.07 1.48
C LEU A 89 2.30 1.30 0.91
N LEU A 90 1.29 0.71 1.54
CA LEU A 90 -0.10 0.71 1.09
C LEU A 90 -0.99 1.41 2.10
N THR A 91 -1.87 2.30 1.67
CA THR A 91 -2.84 2.99 2.52
C THR A 91 -4.13 2.19 2.61
N LEU A 92 -4.23 1.35 3.65
CA LEU A 92 -5.38 0.46 3.85
C LEU A 92 -6.60 1.22 4.38
N PHE A 93 -6.39 2.14 5.31
CA PHE A 93 -7.44 2.98 5.88
C PHE A 93 -7.17 4.43 5.50
N ASP A 94 -8.10 5.01 4.75
CA ASP A 94 -8.12 6.43 4.44
C ASP A 94 -9.42 7.05 4.95
N LYS A 95 -9.37 8.30 5.41
CA LYS A 95 -10.55 9.01 5.92
C LYS A 95 -11.63 9.17 4.84
N GLU A 96 -11.21 9.27 3.58
CA GLU A 96 -12.07 9.41 2.41
C GLU A 96 -12.78 8.09 2.02
N ASP A 97 -12.41 6.95 2.64
CA ASP A 97 -13.02 5.66 2.33
C ASP A 97 -14.54 5.68 2.57
N GLU A 98 -15.00 6.41 3.58
CA GLU A 98 -16.40 6.42 4.02
C GLU A 98 -17.23 7.60 3.48
N GLU A 99 -16.58 8.56 2.83
CA GLU A 99 -17.22 9.78 2.33
C GLU A 99 -18.06 9.53 1.07
N ASP A 100 -19.14 10.30 0.91
CA ASP A 100 -20.02 10.27 -0.27
C ASP A 100 -20.56 8.87 -0.65
N LEU A 101 -20.72 7.99 0.34
CA LEU A 101 -21.29 6.66 0.15
C LEU A 101 -22.80 6.65 0.37
N GLY A 102 -23.52 5.93 -0.49
CA GLY A 102 -24.91 5.56 -0.27
C GLY A 102 -25.09 4.57 0.87
N THR A 103 -26.35 4.32 1.25
CA THR A 103 -26.71 3.38 2.33
C THR A 103 -26.60 1.92 1.91
N THR A 104 -26.77 1.62 0.63
CA THR A 104 -26.67 0.27 0.06
C THR A 104 -25.24 -0.03 -0.39
N ASP A 105 -24.79 -1.27 -0.21
CA ASP A 105 -23.48 -1.78 -0.68
C ASP A 105 -22.24 -1.02 -0.18
N ARG A 106 -22.35 -0.30 0.93
CA ARG A 106 -21.27 0.52 1.52
C ARG A 106 -19.96 -0.26 1.69
N SER A 107 -20.01 -1.47 2.24
CA SER A 107 -18.82 -2.31 2.46
C SER A 107 -18.14 -2.78 1.17
N LEU A 108 -18.93 -2.97 0.10
CA LEU A 108 -18.45 -3.35 -1.21
C LEU A 108 -17.77 -2.16 -1.90
N GLU A 109 -18.35 -0.96 -1.80
CA GLU A 109 -17.74 0.25 -2.38
C GLU A 109 -16.45 0.63 -1.64
N ILE A 110 -16.42 0.58 -0.31
CA ILE A 110 -15.19 0.77 0.49
C ILE A 110 -14.09 -0.20 0.04
N ARG A 111 -14.42 -1.48 -0.12
CA ARG A 111 -13.45 -2.50 -0.55
C ARG A 111 -12.88 -2.18 -1.94
N ARG A 112 -13.72 -1.73 -2.88
CA ARG A 112 -13.29 -1.34 -4.23
C ARG A 112 -12.40 -0.10 -4.23
N ARG A 113 -12.75 0.92 -3.45
CA ARG A 113 -11.91 2.12 -3.25
C ARG A 113 -10.52 1.73 -2.73
N ARG A 114 -10.47 0.93 -1.65
CA ARG A 114 -9.22 0.40 -1.10
C ARG A 114 -8.42 -0.37 -2.14
N MET A 115 -9.06 -1.30 -2.85
CA MET A 115 -8.41 -2.11 -3.88
C MET A 115 -7.77 -1.28 -4.98
N LEU A 116 -8.48 -0.27 -5.50
CA LEU A 116 -7.95 0.64 -6.51
C LEU A 116 -6.76 1.44 -5.98
N ARG A 117 -6.89 2.03 -4.77
CA ARG A 117 -5.82 2.79 -4.15
C ARG A 117 -4.56 1.96 -3.94
N ILE A 118 -4.65 0.81 -3.27
CA ILE A 118 -3.47 0.01 -2.92
C ILE A 118 -2.79 -0.62 -4.15
N THR A 119 -3.56 -0.96 -5.19
CA THR A 119 -2.96 -1.50 -6.43
C THR A 119 -2.22 -0.42 -7.20
N GLU A 120 -2.73 0.82 -7.19
CA GLU A 120 -2.04 1.95 -7.80
C GLU A 120 -0.81 2.40 -6.99
N GLU A 121 -0.91 2.48 -5.67
CA GLU A 121 0.23 2.78 -4.78
C GLU A 121 1.37 1.76 -4.95
N ALA A 122 1.03 0.47 -5.03
CA ALA A 122 2.01 -0.57 -5.32
C ALA A 122 2.69 -0.31 -6.67
N ARG A 123 1.91 -0.04 -7.72
CA ARG A 123 2.41 0.21 -9.08
C ARG A 123 3.31 1.44 -9.15
N GLU A 124 2.92 2.54 -8.49
CA GLU A 124 3.71 3.78 -8.40
C GLU A 124 5.06 3.55 -7.72
N GLN A 125 5.14 2.58 -6.79
CA GLN A 125 6.37 2.16 -6.12
C GLN A 125 7.12 1.04 -6.87
N GLY A 126 6.72 0.71 -8.10
CA GLY A 126 7.37 -0.31 -8.93
C GLY A 126 6.95 -1.75 -8.62
N GLY A 127 5.86 -1.96 -7.89
CA GLY A 127 5.38 -3.27 -7.45
C GLY A 127 4.02 -3.65 -8.04
N LEU A 128 3.73 -4.94 -8.13
CA LEU A 128 2.44 -5.44 -8.61
C LEU A 128 1.83 -6.42 -7.60
N LEU A 129 0.62 -6.12 -7.15
CA LEU A 129 -0.15 -7.00 -6.28
C LEU A 129 -0.82 -8.12 -7.09
N SER A 130 -0.75 -9.35 -6.59
CA SER A 130 -1.53 -10.48 -7.07
C SER A 130 -2.96 -10.48 -6.50
N GLN A 131 -3.84 -11.34 -7.02
CA GLN A 131 -5.18 -11.48 -6.44
C GLN A 131 -5.13 -12.15 -5.06
N GLU A 132 -4.11 -12.97 -4.82
CA GLU A 132 -3.80 -13.60 -3.54
C GLU A 132 -3.36 -12.56 -2.51
N ASP A 133 -2.52 -11.60 -2.89
CA ASP A 133 -2.15 -10.45 -2.05
C ASP A 133 -3.40 -9.65 -1.66
N LEU A 134 -4.26 -9.34 -2.64
CA LEU A 134 -5.51 -8.60 -2.38
C LEU A 134 -6.47 -9.36 -1.47
N LYS A 135 -6.56 -10.69 -1.61
CA LYS A 135 -7.32 -11.54 -0.67
C LYS A 135 -6.80 -11.37 0.76
N GLN A 136 -5.48 -11.42 0.94
CA GLN A 136 -4.86 -11.32 2.25
C GLN A 136 -5.07 -9.93 2.86
N ILE A 137 -4.81 -8.86 2.09
CA ILE A 137 -4.89 -7.48 2.54
C ILE A 137 -6.34 -7.07 2.84
N LEU A 138 -7.28 -7.43 1.96
CA LEU A 138 -8.69 -7.03 2.08
C LEU A 138 -9.56 -8.05 2.84
N MET A 139 -8.95 -9.12 3.35
CA MET A 139 -9.59 -10.17 4.15
C MET A 139 -10.85 -10.76 3.48
N CYS A 140 -10.78 -11.02 2.17
CA CYS A 140 -11.91 -11.57 1.40
C CYS A 140 -11.46 -12.67 0.44
N ASP A 141 -12.38 -13.51 -0.01
CA ASP A 141 -12.04 -14.60 -0.93
C ASP A 141 -11.59 -14.09 -2.31
N VAL A 142 -10.70 -14.85 -2.98
CA VAL A 142 -10.22 -14.54 -4.34
C VAL A 142 -11.38 -14.41 -5.33
N ARG A 143 -12.46 -15.18 -5.16
CA ARG A 143 -13.68 -15.05 -5.98
C ARG A 143 -14.33 -13.68 -5.84
N THR A 144 -14.30 -13.09 -4.65
CA THR A 144 -14.81 -11.73 -4.41
C THR A 144 -13.92 -10.70 -5.09
N ILE A 145 -12.60 -10.83 -4.98
CA ILE A 145 -11.63 -9.98 -5.70
C ILE A 145 -11.87 -10.04 -7.21
N ARG A 146 -12.00 -11.24 -7.78
CA ARG A 146 -12.27 -11.42 -9.23
C ARG A 146 -13.59 -10.78 -9.66
N ARG A 147 -14.65 -10.91 -8.85
CA ARG A 147 -15.94 -10.29 -9.14
C ARG A 147 -15.83 -8.77 -9.14
N ASP A 148 -15.14 -8.19 -8.16
CA ASP A 148 -14.94 -6.75 -8.07
C ASP A 148 -14.08 -6.22 -9.24
N ILE A 149 -13.01 -6.92 -9.62
CA ILE A 149 -12.20 -6.56 -10.79
C ILE A 149 -13.04 -6.59 -12.08
N ALA A 150 -13.87 -7.63 -12.25
CA ALA A 150 -14.74 -7.75 -13.43
C ALA A 150 -15.75 -6.60 -13.50
N GLU A 151 -16.39 -6.25 -12.39
CA GLU A 151 -17.35 -5.14 -12.29
C GLU A 151 -16.68 -3.77 -12.50
N LEU A 152 -15.45 -3.58 -12.03
CA LEU A 152 -14.69 -2.36 -12.31
C LEU A 152 -14.35 -2.25 -13.81
N ARG A 153 -14.01 -3.38 -14.44
CA ARG A 153 -13.73 -3.43 -15.88
C ARG A 153 -14.93 -3.07 -16.73
N THR A 154 -16.15 -3.48 -16.37
CA THR A 154 -17.37 -3.07 -17.12
C THR A 154 -17.59 -1.55 -17.10
N ARG A 155 -17.01 -0.85 -16.11
CA ARG A 155 -17.02 0.61 -15.98
C ARG A 155 -15.83 1.29 -16.66
N GLY A 156 -15.00 0.52 -17.38
CA GLY A 156 -13.79 1.02 -18.02
C GLY A 156 -12.60 1.24 -17.05
N ILE A 157 -12.70 0.75 -15.82
CA ILE A 157 -11.64 0.90 -14.81
C ILE A 157 -10.77 -0.36 -14.81
N VAL A 158 -9.47 -0.20 -15.03
CA VAL A 158 -8.49 -1.28 -14.97
C VAL A 158 -7.82 -1.28 -13.59
N VAL A 159 -7.72 -2.47 -12.98
CA VAL A 159 -7.06 -2.68 -11.69
C VAL A 159 -5.63 -3.15 -11.93
N ALA A 160 -4.65 -2.45 -11.36
CA ALA A 160 -3.22 -2.65 -11.60
C ALA A 160 -2.64 -3.91 -10.90
N THR A 161 -3.17 -5.08 -11.24
CA THR A 161 -2.72 -6.37 -10.69
C THR A 161 -1.67 -7.04 -11.57
N ARG A 162 -0.86 -7.92 -10.98
CA ARG A 162 0.17 -8.70 -11.71
C ARG A 162 -0.40 -9.49 -12.89
N GLY A 163 -1.56 -10.13 -12.72
CA GLY A 163 -2.22 -10.90 -13.79
C GLY A 163 -2.74 -10.05 -14.95
N GLN A 164 -2.81 -8.74 -14.78
CA GLN A 164 -3.26 -7.76 -15.76
C GLN A 164 -2.09 -6.98 -16.41
N GLN A 165 -0.83 -7.27 -16.05
CA GLN A 165 0.35 -6.54 -16.50
C GLN A 165 0.45 -6.38 -18.03
N LYS A 166 -0.03 -7.36 -18.82
CA LYS A 166 -0.04 -7.29 -20.29
C LYS A 166 -1.16 -6.41 -20.87
N ASP A 167 -2.25 -6.20 -20.12
CA ASP A 167 -3.41 -5.42 -20.52
C ASP A 167 -3.31 -3.95 -20.06
N ILE A 168 -2.37 -3.65 -19.17
CA ILE A 168 -2.14 -2.30 -18.65
C ILE A 168 -1.21 -1.57 -19.61
N GLY A 169 -1.80 -0.94 -20.63
CA GLY A 169 -1.10 0.13 -21.35
C GLY A 169 -0.71 1.26 -20.38
N PRO A 170 0.30 2.09 -20.71
CA PRO A 170 0.86 3.11 -19.80
C PRO A 170 -0.11 4.19 -19.30
N GLY A 171 -1.38 4.17 -19.72
CA GLY A 171 -2.36 5.22 -19.43
C GLY A 171 -3.72 4.74 -18.90
N VAL A 172 -3.91 3.46 -18.52
CA VAL A 172 -5.24 2.95 -18.14
C VAL A 172 -5.28 2.56 -16.66
N THR A 173 -5.44 3.55 -15.78
CA THR A 173 -5.72 3.36 -14.35
C THR A 173 -6.93 4.19 -13.94
N HIS A 174 -7.50 3.96 -12.75
CA HIS A 174 -8.65 4.74 -12.27
C HIS A 174 -8.34 6.23 -12.18
N ARG A 175 -7.10 6.58 -11.80
CA ARG A 175 -6.58 7.94 -11.77
C ARG A 175 -6.49 8.53 -13.18
N SER A 176 -5.90 7.82 -14.13
CA SER A 176 -5.80 8.29 -15.52
C SER A 176 -7.18 8.51 -16.15
N GLN A 177 -8.16 7.67 -15.79
CA GLN A 177 -9.54 7.84 -16.25
C GLN A 177 -10.21 9.08 -15.64
N ALA A 178 -9.96 9.38 -14.37
CA ALA A 178 -10.43 10.61 -13.73
C ALA A 178 -9.83 11.86 -14.40
N ILE A 179 -8.52 11.85 -14.65
CA ILE A 179 -7.81 12.92 -15.36
C ILE A 179 -8.35 13.08 -16.78
N LYS A 180 -8.55 11.97 -17.51
CA LYS A 180 -9.10 11.99 -18.87
C LYS A 180 -10.47 12.66 -18.93
N TRP A 181 -11.41 12.26 -18.06
CA TRP A 181 -12.75 12.87 -18.04
C TRP A 181 -12.73 14.34 -17.65
N TRP A 182 -11.84 14.74 -16.75
CA TRP A 182 -11.65 16.15 -16.43
C TRP A 182 -11.09 16.94 -17.62
N LEU A 183 -10.11 16.39 -18.35
CA LEU A 183 -9.58 16.99 -19.59
C LEU A 183 -10.64 17.08 -20.70
N GLU A 184 -11.62 16.18 -20.72
CA GLU A 184 -12.79 16.22 -21.61
C GLU A 184 -13.86 17.26 -21.18
N GLY A 185 -13.61 18.01 -20.10
CA GLY A 185 -14.46 19.10 -19.64
C GLY A 185 -15.53 18.71 -18.62
N LYS A 186 -15.48 17.51 -18.05
CA LYS A 186 -16.38 17.13 -16.96
C LYS A 186 -15.99 17.81 -15.65
N GLU A 187 -17.00 18.21 -14.89
CA GLU A 187 -16.79 18.80 -13.57
C GLU A 187 -16.24 17.75 -12.58
N PRO A 188 -15.32 18.11 -11.66
CA PRO A 188 -14.75 17.16 -10.69
C PRO A 188 -15.80 16.39 -9.89
N VAL A 189 -16.93 17.02 -9.58
CA VAL A 189 -18.07 16.39 -8.89
C VAL A 189 -18.71 15.28 -9.74
N GLU A 190 -18.82 15.48 -11.05
CA GLU A 190 -19.34 14.47 -11.98
C GLU A 190 -18.36 13.31 -12.10
N VAL A 191 -17.06 13.62 -12.21
CA VAL A 191 -16.00 12.61 -12.22
C VAL A 191 -16.04 11.77 -10.95
N ALA A 192 -16.10 12.39 -9.77
CA ALA A 192 -16.17 11.73 -8.48
C ALA A 192 -17.35 10.75 -8.39
N ARG A 193 -18.55 11.18 -8.81
CA ARG A 193 -19.73 10.31 -8.90
C ARG A 193 -19.52 9.13 -9.84
N GLN A 194 -18.92 9.38 -11.01
CA GLN A 194 -18.75 8.37 -12.05
C GLN A 194 -17.72 7.30 -11.66
N ILE A 195 -16.62 7.67 -10.99
CA ILE A 195 -15.64 6.71 -10.45
C ILE A 195 -15.93 6.27 -9.00
N LYS A 196 -17.07 6.70 -8.43
CA LYS A 196 -17.48 6.41 -7.04
C LYS A 196 -16.39 6.73 -6.01
N HIS A 197 -15.70 7.86 -6.16
CA HIS A 197 -14.75 8.39 -5.18
C HIS A 197 -15.33 9.63 -4.50
N SER A 198 -14.74 10.03 -3.36
CA SER A 198 -15.01 11.35 -2.79
C SER A 198 -14.51 12.45 -3.72
N LEU A 199 -15.08 13.64 -3.60
CA LEU A 199 -14.58 14.80 -4.35
C LEU A 199 -13.11 15.09 -3.98
N ALA A 200 -12.77 15.00 -2.69
CA ALA A 200 -11.41 15.23 -2.18
C ALA A 200 -10.37 14.31 -2.85
N ALA A 201 -10.68 13.01 -3.01
CA ALA A 201 -9.81 12.05 -3.69
C ALA A 201 -9.54 12.48 -5.14
N VAL A 202 -10.59 12.87 -5.86
CA VAL A 202 -10.49 13.32 -7.26
C VAL A 202 -9.68 14.60 -7.36
N GLU A 203 -9.95 15.59 -6.51
CA GLU A 203 -9.18 16.84 -6.46
C GLU A 203 -7.70 16.56 -6.18
N GLY A 204 -7.38 15.63 -5.28
CA GLY A 204 -6.02 15.18 -5.02
C GLY A 204 -5.34 14.56 -6.24
N TYR A 205 -6.07 13.83 -7.08
CA TYR A 205 -5.54 13.31 -8.35
C TYR A 205 -5.26 14.42 -9.35
N LEU A 206 -6.21 15.33 -9.51
CA LEU A 206 -6.10 16.46 -10.43
C LEU A 206 -4.98 17.40 -10.02
N GLU A 207 -4.81 17.68 -8.74
CA GLU A 207 -3.75 18.54 -8.20
C GLU A 207 -2.36 17.94 -8.45
N LYS A 208 -2.16 16.63 -8.20
CA LYS A 208 -0.90 15.97 -8.52
C LYS A 208 -0.61 16.02 -10.02
N PHE A 209 -1.62 15.79 -10.87
CA PHE A 209 -1.47 15.91 -12.32
C PHE A 209 -1.09 17.33 -12.75
N LYS A 210 -1.78 18.37 -12.25
CA LYS A 210 -1.49 19.78 -12.53
C LYS A 210 -0.06 20.14 -12.17
N ARG A 211 0.42 19.70 -11.00
CA ARG A 211 1.81 19.95 -10.55
C ARG A 211 2.84 19.32 -11.48
N VAL A 212 2.68 18.04 -11.82
CA VAL A 212 3.60 17.36 -12.75
C VAL A 212 3.55 18.00 -14.12
N SER A 213 2.36 18.29 -14.64
CA SER A 213 2.17 18.97 -15.92
C SER A 213 2.86 20.32 -15.93
N TYR A 214 2.69 21.13 -14.89
CA TYR A 214 3.35 22.43 -14.73
C TYR A 214 4.88 22.30 -14.76
N LEU A 215 5.46 21.37 -13.99
CA LEU A 215 6.90 21.14 -13.94
C LEU A 215 7.47 20.63 -15.28
N CYS A 216 6.72 19.81 -16.01
CA CYS A 216 7.14 19.30 -17.33
C CYS A 216 6.93 20.31 -18.46
N SER A 217 5.99 21.26 -18.31
CA SER A 217 5.64 22.24 -19.34
C SER A 217 6.62 23.40 -19.46
N GLY A 218 7.64 23.48 -18.58
CA GLY A 218 8.79 24.36 -18.72
C GLY A 218 8.46 25.80 -19.12
N PHE A 219 7.80 26.54 -18.23
CA PHE A 219 7.91 28.00 -18.18
C PHE A 219 8.84 28.40 -17.05
#